data_AF-A0A920KRN5-F1
#
_entry.id   AF-A0A920KRN5-F1
#
_cell.length_a   1.000
_cell.length_b   1.000
_cell.length_c   1.000
_cell.angle_alpha   90.00
_cell.angle_beta   90.00
_cell.angle_gamma   90.00
#
_symmetry.space_group_name_H-M   'P 1'
#
loop_
_entity.id
_entity.type
_entity.pdbx_description
1 polymer ?
#
loop_
_entity_poly.entity_id
_entity_poly.type
_entity_poly.pdbx_seq_one_letter_code
_entity_poly.pdbx_strand_id
1 'polypeptide(L)'
;MTSGFEGAWTATPTQWSIMYLANLFAYDWEQTRSPAGAVQWQPKDGAAAGTVPDAHLDGVSHAPVMFTTDLSLKFDPSYREISQRFLENPEEFELAFAKAWFKLTHRDMGPKIRYLGDDVPAETLAWQDPLPARDYDVISDRDIRKLTAAIAESGLSDTQLVSTAWASASTYRGTDMRGGANGARIRLAPRISGRSITPMPSQR
;
A
#
# COMPACT_ATOMS: atom_id res chain seq x y z
N MET A 1 -5.00 -5.80 -29.19
CA MET A 1 -3.63 -5.86 -28.65
C MET A 1 -3.49 -4.81 -27.56
N THR A 2 -2.95 -5.16 -26.39
CA THR A 2 -2.90 -4.28 -25.21
C THR A 2 -1.46 -3.89 -24.83
N SER A 3 -0.67 -4.81 -24.25
CA SER A 3 0.71 -4.53 -23.81
C SER A 3 1.79 -4.96 -24.81
N GLY A 4 1.45 -5.81 -25.77
CA GLY A 4 2.41 -6.47 -26.66
C GLY A 4 3.03 -7.75 -26.07
N PHE A 5 2.75 -8.09 -24.81
CA PHE A 5 2.99 -9.42 -24.23
C PHE A 5 1.80 -10.33 -24.50
N GLU A 6 2.02 -11.65 -24.54
CA GLU A 6 0.99 -12.62 -24.91
C GLU A 6 1.09 -13.90 -24.07
N GLY A 7 -0.05 -14.51 -23.74
CA GLY A 7 -0.16 -15.74 -22.97
C GLY A 7 -0.67 -15.54 -21.54
N ALA A 8 -1.00 -16.65 -20.88
CA ALA A 8 -1.50 -16.67 -19.50
C ALA A 8 -0.51 -17.37 -18.55
N TRP A 9 -0.53 -16.95 -17.28
CA TRP A 9 0.36 -17.48 -16.26
C TRP A 9 -0.08 -18.82 -15.67
N THR A 10 -1.39 -19.11 -15.70
CA THR A 10 -2.00 -20.27 -15.04
C THR A 10 -2.97 -20.99 -15.97
N ALA A 11 -3.21 -22.28 -15.71
CA ALA A 11 -4.21 -23.07 -16.43
C ALA A 11 -5.66 -22.67 -16.08
N THR A 12 -5.86 -21.94 -14.99
CA THR A 12 -7.17 -21.44 -14.53
C THR A 12 -7.16 -19.91 -14.40
N PRO A 13 -7.12 -19.14 -15.51
CA PRO A 13 -6.94 -17.68 -15.45
C PRO A 13 -8.05 -16.92 -14.72
N THR A 14 -9.23 -17.54 -14.58
CA THR A 14 -10.43 -16.94 -13.98
C THR A 14 -10.75 -17.49 -12.59
N GLN A 15 -9.85 -18.28 -11.99
CA GLN A 15 -10.04 -18.88 -10.67
C GLN A 15 -8.88 -18.54 -9.75
N TRP A 16 -9.21 -18.18 -8.50
CA TRP A 16 -8.22 -17.99 -7.47
C TRP A 16 -7.49 -19.30 -7.16
N SER A 17 -6.16 -19.29 -7.25
CA SER A 17 -5.32 -20.46 -6.97
C SER A 17 -3.87 -20.04 -6.72
N ILE A 18 -3.09 -20.94 -6.12
CA ILE A 18 -1.63 -20.78 -5.95
C ILE A 18 -0.83 -21.10 -7.22
N MET A 19 -1.50 -21.42 -8.34
CA MET A 19 -0.87 -21.93 -9.55
C MET A 19 0.18 -20.98 -10.14
N TYR A 20 0.03 -19.66 -9.94
CA TYR A 20 1.03 -18.69 -10.37
C TYR A 20 2.40 -18.96 -9.74
N LEU A 21 2.45 -19.07 -8.41
CA LEU A 21 3.70 -19.36 -7.68
C LEU A 21 4.15 -20.80 -7.94
N ALA A 22 3.22 -21.75 -8.03
CA ALA A 22 3.54 -23.14 -8.33
C ALA A 22 4.24 -23.26 -9.70
N ASN A 23 3.69 -22.66 -10.75
CA ASN A 23 4.29 -22.64 -12.08
C ASN A 23 5.66 -21.94 -12.08
N LEU A 24 5.76 -20.77 -11.42
CA LEU A 24 7.00 -20.00 -11.35
C LEU A 24 8.17 -20.85 -10.81
N PHE A 25 7.93 -21.63 -9.74
CA PHE A 25 8.95 -22.45 -9.11
C PHE A 25 9.11 -23.85 -9.70
N ALA A 26 8.06 -24.43 -10.31
CA ALA A 26 8.10 -25.78 -10.88
C ALA A 26 8.94 -25.89 -12.16
N TYR A 27 9.08 -24.80 -12.93
CA TYR A 27 9.77 -24.83 -14.21
C TYR A 27 11.03 -23.95 -14.22
N ASP A 28 11.99 -24.35 -15.04
CA ASP A 28 13.04 -23.45 -15.51
C ASP A 28 12.56 -22.67 -16.72
N TRP A 29 12.99 -21.41 -16.81
CA TRP A 29 12.48 -20.45 -17.78
C TRP A 29 13.56 -20.06 -18.78
N GLU A 30 13.20 -19.99 -20.06
CA GLU A 30 14.03 -19.46 -21.14
C GLU A 30 13.36 -18.26 -21.79
N GLN A 31 14.20 -17.33 -22.25
CA GLN A 31 13.74 -16.11 -22.89
C GLN A 31 13.19 -16.43 -24.28
N THR A 32 12.01 -15.90 -24.57
CA THR A 32 11.34 -15.99 -25.87
C THR A 32 10.79 -14.62 -26.26
N ARG A 33 10.11 -14.54 -27.41
CA ARG A 33 9.40 -13.33 -27.84
C ARG A 33 7.92 -13.62 -28.06
N SER A 34 7.09 -12.67 -27.65
CA SER A 34 5.67 -12.67 -27.99
C SER A 34 5.47 -12.54 -29.52
N PRO A 35 4.28 -12.82 -30.05
CA PRO A 35 3.95 -12.55 -31.46
C PRO A 35 4.16 -11.09 -31.87
N ALA A 36 4.07 -10.14 -30.92
CA ALA A 36 4.32 -8.72 -31.14
C ALA A 36 5.79 -8.31 -30.88
N GLY A 37 6.68 -9.27 -30.60
CA GLY A 37 8.12 -9.07 -30.43
C GLY A 37 8.58 -8.68 -29.03
N ALA A 38 7.68 -8.62 -28.04
CA ALA A 38 8.02 -8.32 -26.65
C ALA A 38 8.81 -9.46 -26.01
N VAL A 39 9.75 -9.14 -25.12
CA VAL A 39 10.52 -10.15 -24.38
C VAL A 39 9.65 -10.78 -23.31
N GLN A 40 9.46 -12.09 -23.37
CA GLN A 40 8.77 -12.85 -22.32
C GLN A 40 9.49 -14.18 -22.09
N TRP A 41 8.96 -15.02 -21.20
CA TRP A 41 9.60 -16.26 -20.80
C TRP A 41 8.64 -17.42 -20.92
N GLN A 42 9.16 -18.55 -21.39
CA GLN A 42 8.45 -19.82 -21.49
C GLN A 42 9.18 -20.89 -20.70
N PRO A 43 8.50 -21.97 -20.28
CA PRO A 43 9.17 -23.13 -19.69
C PRO A 43 10.16 -23.74 -20.69
N LYS A 44 11.35 -24.09 -20.20
CA LYS A 44 12.38 -24.78 -20.99
C LYS A 44 11.91 -26.15 -21.46
N ASP A 45 12.53 -26.62 -22.54
CA ASP A 45 12.36 -27.97 -23.09
C ASP A 45 10.90 -28.34 -23.43
N GLY A 46 10.05 -27.33 -23.67
CA GLY A 46 8.63 -27.53 -23.96
C GLY A 46 7.81 -28.00 -22.74
N ALA A 47 8.32 -27.82 -21.52
CA ALA A 47 7.58 -28.15 -20.31
C ALA A 47 6.23 -27.41 -20.27
N ALA A 48 5.21 -28.06 -19.70
CA ALA A 48 3.85 -27.53 -19.57
C ALA A 48 3.17 -27.10 -20.89
N ALA A 49 3.65 -27.55 -22.05
CA ALA A 49 2.95 -27.35 -23.32
C ALA A 49 1.53 -27.93 -23.26
N GLY A 50 0.56 -27.14 -23.73
CA GLY A 50 -0.85 -27.53 -23.78
C GLY A 50 -1.57 -27.56 -22.43
N THR A 51 -0.98 -26.99 -21.37
CA THR A 51 -1.61 -26.95 -20.05
C THR A 51 -2.55 -25.76 -19.86
N VAL A 52 -2.40 -24.70 -20.66
CA VAL A 52 -3.20 -23.49 -20.58
C VAL A 52 -4.17 -23.45 -21.76
N PRO A 53 -5.50 -23.51 -21.54
CA PRO A 53 -6.46 -23.40 -22.63
C PRO A 53 -6.39 -22.01 -23.28
N ASP A 54 -6.64 -21.96 -24.59
CA ASP A 54 -6.80 -20.69 -25.30
C ASP A 54 -7.99 -19.90 -24.75
N ALA A 55 -7.89 -18.57 -24.78
CA ALA A 55 -8.91 -17.69 -24.23
C ALA A 55 -10.21 -17.68 -25.06
N HIS A 56 -10.16 -18.08 -26.34
CA HIS A 56 -11.26 -17.94 -27.29
C HIS A 56 -11.48 -19.16 -28.19
N LEU A 57 -10.45 -19.96 -28.45
CA LEU A 57 -10.51 -21.07 -29.39
C LEU A 57 -10.60 -22.42 -28.67
N ASP A 58 -11.75 -23.08 -28.81
CA ASP A 58 -11.96 -24.41 -28.25
C ASP A 58 -10.96 -25.42 -28.81
N GLY A 59 -10.38 -26.24 -27.94
CA GLY A 59 -9.40 -27.27 -28.31
C GLY A 59 -8.00 -26.76 -28.62
N VAL A 60 -7.77 -25.44 -28.54
CA VAL A 60 -6.42 -24.85 -28.62
C VAL A 60 -5.86 -24.66 -27.21
N SER A 61 -4.58 -24.93 -27.05
CA SER A 61 -3.88 -24.84 -25.76
C SER A 61 -2.43 -24.44 -25.94
N HIS A 62 -1.90 -23.74 -24.93
CA HIS A 62 -0.58 -23.12 -24.92
C HIS A 62 0.22 -23.56 -23.68
N ALA A 63 1.50 -23.24 -23.66
CA ALA A 63 2.29 -23.26 -22.42
C ALA A 63 2.00 -21.99 -21.59
N PRO A 64 2.17 -22.04 -20.26
CA PRO A 64 2.13 -20.83 -19.45
C PRO A 64 3.31 -19.92 -19.77
N VAL A 65 3.17 -18.63 -19.51
CA VAL A 65 4.22 -17.63 -19.71
C VAL A 65 4.56 -16.94 -18.39
N MET A 66 5.76 -16.36 -18.33
CA MET A 66 6.18 -15.43 -17.27
C MET A 66 6.83 -14.21 -17.90
N PHE A 67 6.77 -13.08 -17.22
CA PHE A 67 7.49 -11.87 -17.58
C PHE A 67 8.77 -11.74 -16.76
N THR A 68 9.64 -10.84 -17.20
CA THR A 68 10.90 -10.55 -16.48
C THR A 68 10.62 -10.08 -15.04
N THR A 69 9.51 -9.36 -14.81
CA THR A 69 9.06 -8.96 -13.48
C THR A 69 8.66 -10.14 -12.61
N ASP A 70 8.05 -11.17 -13.20
CA ASP A 70 7.62 -12.36 -12.47
C ASP A 70 8.83 -13.19 -12.05
N LEU A 71 9.80 -13.34 -12.94
CA LEU A 71 11.07 -14.00 -12.63
C LEU A 71 11.86 -13.30 -11.54
N SER A 72 11.71 -11.98 -11.36
CA SER A 72 12.33 -11.28 -10.25
C SER A 72 11.89 -11.85 -8.89
N LEU A 73 10.67 -12.39 -8.78
CA LEU A 73 10.18 -13.05 -7.56
C LEU A 73 10.87 -14.39 -7.29
N LYS A 74 11.41 -15.05 -8.32
CA LYS A 74 12.16 -16.30 -8.21
C LYS A 74 13.65 -16.07 -7.98
N PHE A 75 14.23 -15.00 -8.54
CA PHE A 75 15.68 -14.79 -8.57
C PHE A 75 16.21 -13.77 -7.55
N ASP A 76 15.43 -12.77 -7.16
CA ASP A 76 15.83 -11.88 -6.05
C ASP A 76 15.78 -12.67 -4.73
N PRO A 77 16.84 -12.68 -3.89
CA PRO A 77 16.86 -13.47 -2.66
C PRO A 77 15.71 -13.14 -1.70
N SER A 78 15.34 -11.87 -1.58
CA SER A 78 14.30 -11.42 -0.63
C SER A 78 12.91 -11.79 -1.14
N TYR A 79 12.64 -11.54 -2.42
CA TYR A 79 11.35 -11.94 -3.01
C TYR A 79 11.21 -13.46 -3.12
N ARG A 80 12.30 -14.17 -3.36
CA ARG A 80 12.30 -15.63 -3.40
C ARG A 80 11.90 -16.23 -2.07
N GLU A 81 12.48 -15.77 -0.97
CA GLU A 81 12.14 -16.23 0.39
C GLU A 81 10.63 -16.05 0.65
N ILE A 82 10.09 -14.87 0.36
CA ILE A 82 8.66 -14.57 0.54
C ILE A 82 7.79 -15.45 -0.37
N SER A 83 8.17 -15.58 -1.64
CA SER A 83 7.37 -16.31 -2.64
C SER A 83 7.37 -17.81 -2.39
N GLN A 84 8.48 -18.39 -1.93
CA GLN A 84 8.54 -19.79 -1.52
C GLN A 84 7.70 -20.04 -0.26
N ARG A 85 7.79 -19.15 0.74
CA ARG A 85 6.94 -19.23 1.93
C ARG A 85 5.45 -19.19 1.57
N PHE A 86 5.04 -18.30 0.66
CA PHE A 86 3.66 -18.22 0.18
C PHE A 86 3.22 -19.44 -0.63
N LEU A 87 4.12 -20.04 -1.41
CA LEU A 87 3.83 -21.29 -2.11
C LEU A 87 3.59 -22.44 -1.11
N GLU A 88 4.38 -22.51 -0.04
CA GLU A 88 4.23 -23.52 1.01
C GLU A 88 3.05 -23.25 1.95
N ASN A 89 2.63 -21.98 2.08
CA ASN A 89 1.57 -21.53 2.99
C ASN A 89 0.54 -20.64 2.25
N PRO A 90 -0.36 -21.22 1.42
CA PRO A 90 -1.30 -20.44 0.60
C PRO A 90 -2.23 -19.52 1.40
N GLU A 91 -2.62 -19.88 2.62
CA GLU A 91 -3.47 -19.03 3.48
C GLU A 91 -2.76 -17.72 3.87
N GLU A 92 -1.44 -17.75 4.08
CA GLU A 92 -0.67 -16.54 4.35
C GLU A 92 -0.60 -15.63 3.11
N PHE A 93 -0.48 -16.24 1.92
CA PHE A 93 -0.54 -15.52 0.65
C PHE A 93 -1.89 -14.83 0.46
N GLU A 94 -2.99 -15.55 0.69
CA GLU A 94 -4.36 -15.03 0.60
C GLU A 94 -4.57 -13.84 1.52
N LEU A 95 -4.19 -13.96 2.79
CA LEU A 95 -4.33 -12.87 3.75
C LEU A 95 -3.47 -11.66 3.38
N ALA A 96 -2.22 -11.90 2.98
CA ALA A 96 -1.30 -10.83 2.57
C ALA A 96 -1.80 -10.11 1.31
N PHE A 97 -2.27 -10.87 0.31
CA PHE A 97 -2.82 -10.33 -0.92
C PHE A 97 -4.10 -9.52 -0.66
N ALA A 98 -5.04 -10.04 0.14
CA ALA A 98 -6.25 -9.33 0.50
C ALA A 98 -5.95 -8.00 1.20
N LYS A 99 -5.03 -8.00 2.19
CA LYS A 99 -4.61 -6.79 2.90
C LYS A 99 -3.88 -5.80 1.98
N ALA A 100 -3.02 -6.29 1.09
CA ALA A 100 -2.30 -5.47 0.14
C ALA A 100 -3.22 -4.83 -0.90
N TRP A 101 -4.18 -5.59 -1.44
CA TRP A 101 -5.19 -5.11 -2.38
C TRP A 101 -6.10 -4.06 -1.75
N PHE A 102 -6.59 -4.30 -0.53
CA PHE A 102 -7.37 -3.32 0.22
C PHE A 102 -6.58 -2.03 0.44
N LYS A 103 -5.32 -2.12 0.88
CA LYS A 103 -4.45 -0.96 1.02
C LYS A 103 -4.23 -0.24 -0.32
N LEU A 104 -3.93 -0.95 -1.40
CA LEU A 104 -3.69 -0.37 -2.72
C LEU A 104 -4.85 0.52 -3.17
N THR A 105 -6.07 0.04 -2.97
CA THR A 105 -7.32 0.67 -3.44
C THR A 105 -7.88 1.74 -2.49
N HIS A 106 -7.34 1.86 -1.27
CA HIS A 106 -7.86 2.78 -0.25
C HIS A 106 -6.80 3.70 0.38
N ARG A 107 -5.51 3.55 0.03
CA ARG A 107 -4.39 4.29 0.66
C ARG A 107 -4.46 5.81 0.51
N ASP A 108 -5.18 6.31 -0.49
CA ASP A 108 -5.37 7.72 -0.80
C ASP A 108 -6.73 8.29 -0.33
N MET A 109 -7.53 7.47 0.34
CA MET A 109 -8.79 7.90 0.94
C MET A 109 -8.60 8.58 2.31
N GLY A 110 -7.39 8.63 2.86
CA GLY A 110 -7.10 9.24 4.15
C GLY A 110 -7.70 8.48 5.35
N PRO A 111 -8.08 9.18 6.43
CA PRO A 111 -8.59 8.55 7.65
C PRO A 111 -9.85 7.72 7.41
N LYS A 112 -9.96 6.59 8.11
CA LYS A 112 -11.07 5.63 8.01
C LYS A 112 -12.47 6.24 8.17
N ILE A 113 -12.61 7.37 8.88
CA ILE A 113 -13.89 8.09 9.02
C ILE A 113 -14.50 8.55 7.68
N ARG A 114 -13.70 8.58 6.59
CA ARG A 114 -14.17 8.90 5.24
C ARG A 114 -14.76 7.70 4.49
N TYR A 115 -14.66 6.50 5.03
CA TYR A 115 -15.11 5.29 4.36
C TYR A 115 -16.62 5.14 4.59
N LEU A 116 -17.35 4.75 3.55
CA LEU A 116 -18.82 4.68 3.55
C LEU A 116 -19.27 3.32 3.03
N GLY A 117 -20.44 2.86 3.48
CA GLY A 117 -21.04 1.59 3.08
C GLY A 117 -20.88 0.48 4.11
N ASP A 118 -21.62 -0.61 3.92
CA ASP A 118 -21.73 -1.71 4.89
C ASP A 118 -20.51 -2.65 4.86
N ASP A 119 -19.74 -2.64 3.78
CA ASP A 119 -18.55 -3.48 3.60
C ASP A 119 -17.27 -2.89 4.22
N VAL A 120 -17.36 -1.74 4.91
CA VAL A 120 -16.21 -1.12 5.58
C VAL A 120 -15.72 -2.05 6.70
N PRO A 121 -14.47 -2.57 6.63
CA PRO A 121 -14.00 -3.50 7.64
C PRO A 121 -13.99 -2.91 9.05
N ALA A 122 -14.31 -3.71 10.06
CA ALA A 122 -14.20 -3.27 11.46
C ALA A 122 -12.75 -3.00 11.89
N GLU A 123 -11.80 -3.77 11.36
CA GLU A 123 -10.36 -3.60 11.62
C GLU A 123 -9.88 -2.20 11.20
N THR A 124 -9.04 -1.58 12.03
CA THR A 124 -8.39 -0.31 11.72
C THR A 124 -6.91 -0.55 11.48
N LEU A 125 -6.42 -0.15 10.31
CA LEU A 125 -5.06 -0.48 9.86
C LEU A 125 -4.11 0.69 10.10
N ALA A 126 -2.86 0.39 10.48
CA ALA A 126 -1.87 1.40 10.84
C ALA A 126 -1.61 2.45 9.74
N TRP A 127 -1.68 2.05 8.46
CA TRP A 127 -1.44 2.95 7.33
C TRP A 127 -2.57 3.99 7.11
N GLN A 128 -3.72 3.83 7.77
CA GLN A 128 -4.83 4.79 7.77
C GLN A 128 -4.61 5.94 8.74
N ASP A 129 -3.44 6.00 9.39
CA ASP A 129 -3.09 6.99 10.41
C ASP A 129 -4.18 7.14 11.50
N PRO A 130 -4.57 6.04 12.17
CA PRO A 130 -5.72 6.04 13.06
C PRO A 130 -5.54 7.00 14.25
N LEU A 131 -6.68 7.47 14.73
CA LEU A 131 -6.78 8.30 15.92
C LEU A 131 -7.46 7.49 17.03
N PRO A 132 -7.09 7.69 18.30
CA PRO A 132 -7.82 7.09 19.40
C PRO A 132 -9.28 7.54 19.37
N ALA A 133 -10.18 6.65 19.79
CA ALA A 133 -11.57 7.02 20.00
C ALA A 133 -11.64 8.07 21.13
N ARG A 134 -12.57 9.02 20.99
CA ARG A 134 -12.84 10.00 22.05
C ARG A 134 -13.68 9.33 23.14
N ASP A 135 -13.15 9.26 24.34
CA ASP A 135 -13.80 8.71 25.55
C ASP A 135 -14.10 9.79 26.61
N TYR A 136 -14.09 11.06 26.19
CA TYR A 136 -14.33 12.23 27.03
C TYR A 136 -15.28 13.25 26.39
N ASP A 137 -15.86 14.11 27.21
CA ASP A 137 -16.72 15.21 26.76
C ASP A 137 -15.91 16.31 26.05
N VAL A 138 -16.55 16.96 25.08
CA VAL A 138 -15.95 18.11 24.39
C VAL A 138 -16.02 19.33 25.29
N ILE A 139 -14.95 20.12 25.30
CA ILE A 139 -14.87 21.39 26.02
C ILE A 139 -16.03 22.33 25.63
N SER A 140 -16.61 23.00 26.62
CA SER A 140 -17.68 23.98 26.39
C SER A 140 -17.11 25.33 25.94
N ASP A 141 -17.98 26.24 25.47
CA ASP A 141 -17.58 27.62 25.16
C ASP A 141 -16.95 28.34 26.35
N ARG A 142 -17.36 27.99 27.57
CA ARG A 142 -16.76 28.52 28.80
C ARG A 142 -15.32 28.03 28.96
N ASP A 143 -15.08 26.75 28.68
CA ASP A 143 -13.76 26.15 28.77
C ASP A 143 -12.83 26.68 27.68
N ILE A 144 -13.34 26.88 26.45
CA ILE A 144 -12.61 27.54 25.36
C ILE A 144 -12.11 28.91 25.82
N ARG A 145 -12.99 29.78 26.35
CA ARG A 145 -12.59 31.12 26.84
C ARG A 145 -11.51 31.05 27.92
N LYS A 146 -11.65 30.12 28.88
CA LYS A 146 -10.65 29.92 29.94
C LYS A 146 -9.31 29.47 29.39
N LEU A 147 -9.30 28.48 28.49
CA LEU A 147 -8.07 27.95 27.89
C LEU A 147 -7.38 28.98 27.00
N THR A 148 -8.13 29.78 26.24
CA THR A 148 -7.56 30.87 25.44
C THR A 148 -6.87 31.91 26.31
N ALA A 149 -7.48 32.32 27.43
CA ALA A 149 -6.85 33.23 28.38
C ALA A 149 -5.57 32.63 28.98
N ALA A 150 -5.62 31.37 29.41
CA ALA A 150 -4.46 30.68 29.97
C ALA A 150 -3.29 30.55 28.97
N ILE A 151 -3.58 30.31 27.68
CA ILE A 151 -2.56 30.28 26.62
C ILE A 151 -1.97 31.68 26.40
N ALA A 152 -2.79 32.72 26.41
CA ALA A 152 -2.31 34.11 26.26
C ALA A 152 -1.42 34.55 27.44
N GLU A 153 -1.68 34.03 28.64
CA GLU A 153 -0.91 34.32 29.86
C GLU A 153 0.30 33.39 30.04
N SER A 154 0.54 32.43 29.14
CA SER A 154 1.58 31.40 29.32
C SER A 154 3.01 31.88 29.11
N GLY A 155 3.19 33.15 28.70
CA GLY A 155 4.50 33.73 28.35
C GLY A 155 5.07 33.27 27.00
N LEU A 156 4.28 32.55 26.19
CA LEU A 156 4.65 32.22 24.81
C LEU A 156 4.40 33.43 23.91
N SER A 157 5.32 33.71 23.00
CA SER A 157 5.14 34.77 22.00
C SER A 157 4.13 34.38 20.93
N ASP A 158 3.49 35.37 20.32
CA ASP A 158 2.59 35.18 19.17
C ASP A 158 3.26 34.36 18.06
N THR A 159 4.54 34.63 17.78
CA THR A 159 5.33 33.87 16.80
C THR A 159 5.41 32.39 17.15
N GLN A 160 5.63 32.03 18.43
CA GLN A 160 5.68 30.63 18.85
C GLN A 160 4.31 29.96 18.73
N LEU A 161 3.24 30.64 19.13
CA LEU A 161 1.88 30.12 19.06
C LEU A 161 1.46 29.88 17.61
N VAL A 162 1.61 30.90 16.74
CA VAL A 162 1.27 30.83 15.32
C VAL A 162 2.13 29.79 14.59
N SER A 163 3.44 29.78 14.83
CA SER A 163 4.33 28.81 14.17
C SER A 163 4.02 27.38 14.57
N THR A 164 3.70 27.13 15.84
CA THR A 164 3.34 25.79 16.33
C THR A 164 2.00 25.32 15.75
N ALA A 165 0.99 26.20 15.73
CA ALA A 165 -0.31 25.90 15.13
C ALA A 165 -0.17 25.59 13.64
N TRP A 166 0.59 26.42 12.91
CA TRP A 166 0.86 26.23 11.49
C TRP A 166 1.66 24.95 11.22
N ALA A 167 2.73 24.68 11.98
CA ALA A 167 3.54 23.47 11.82
C ALA A 167 2.74 22.19 12.06
N SER A 168 1.70 22.25 12.89
CA SER A 168 0.78 21.14 13.10
C SER A 168 -0.17 20.97 11.90
N ALA A 169 -0.85 22.04 11.49
CA ALA A 169 -1.92 22.01 10.49
C ALA A 169 -1.43 21.88 9.04
N SER A 170 -0.34 22.55 8.67
CA SER A 170 0.20 22.65 7.30
C SER A 170 0.67 21.32 6.71
N THR A 171 0.71 20.27 7.52
CA THR A 171 1.10 18.92 7.10
C THR A 171 -0.02 18.19 6.36
N TYR A 172 -1.23 18.75 6.38
CA TYR A 172 -2.35 18.25 5.61
C TYR A 172 -2.09 18.37 4.11
N ARG A 173 -2.43 17.32 3.36
CA ARG A 173 -2.36 17.33 1.90
C ARG A 173 -3.63 16.73 1.30
N GLY A 174 -4.26 17.47 0.40
CA GLY A 174 -5.52 17.05 -0.22
C GLY A 174 -5.40 15.89 -1.21
N THR A 175 -4.18 15.51 -1.60
CA THR A 175 -3.94 14.43 -2.57
C THR A 175 -4.28 13.04 -2.02
N ASP A 176 -4.06 12.82 -0.72
CA ASP A 176 -4.39 11.56 -0.03
C ASP A 176 -5.08 11.78 1.32
N MET A 177 -5.45 13.03 1.61
CA MET A 177 -6.14 13.48 2.83
C MET A 177 -5.40 13.13 4.13
N ARG A 178 -4.07 12.92 4.08
CA ARG A 178 -3.23 12.64 5.26
C ARG A 178 -2.67 13.92 5.87
N GLY A 179 -2.21 13.80 7.11
CA GLY A 179 -1.65 14.92 7.88
C GLY A 179 -2.72 15.80 8.51
N GLY A 180 -2.32 17.02 8.89
CA GLY A 180 -3.16 17.97 9.62
C GLY A 180 -2.95 17.92 11.13
N ALA A 181 -3.65 18.81 11.83
CA ALA A 181 -3.47 19.01 13.27
C ALA A 181 -4.11 17.93 14.14
N ASN A 182 -5.09 17.19 13.60
CA ASN A 182 -5.79 16.15 14.36
C ASN A 182 -4.84 15.00 14.74
N GLY A 183 -4.96 14.53 15.98
CA GLY A 183 -4.02 13.60 16.62
C GLY A 183 -2.76 14.23 17.20
N ALA A 184 -2.57 15.55 17.06
CA ALA A 184 -1.45 16.29 17.62
C ALA A 184 -0.07 15.65 17.33
N ARG A 185 0.10 15.06 16.14
CA ARG A 185 1.31 14.30 15.78
C ARG A 185 2.58 15.15 15.73
N ILE A 186 2.46 16.48 15.80
CA ILE A 186 3.59 17.41 15.93
C ILE A 186 4.52 17.04 17.10
N ARG A 187 3.98 16.48 18.19
CA ARG A 187 4.73 16.07 19.38
C ARG A 187 5.32 14.65 19.29
N LEU A 188 5.11 13.94 18.19
CA LEU A 188 5.54 12.56 18.00
C LEU A 188 6.61 12.48 16.92
N ALA A 189 7.42 11.41 16.96
CA ALA A 189 8.36 11.13 15.88
C ALA A 189 7.62 10.82 14.56
N PRO A 190 8.20 11.17 13.40
CA PRO A 190 9.45 11.94 13.24
C PRO A 190 9.26 13.47 13.30
N ARG A 191 8.03 13.97 13.52
CA ARG A 191 7.72 15.40 13.43
C ARG A 191 8.42 16.22 14.50
N ILE A 192 8.42 15.77 15.76
CA ILE A 192 9.04 16.49 16.88
C ILE A 192 10.54 16.81 16.66
N SER A 193 11.25 15.96 15.91
CA SER A 193 12.66 16.13 15.54
C SER A 193 12.86 16.86 14.21
N GLY A 194 11.78 17.29 13.55
CA GLY A 194 11.82 17.93 12.25
C GLY A 194 12.46 19.32 12.31
N ARG A 195 13.43 19.57 11.43
CA ARG A 195 14.18 20.83 11.35
C ARG A 195 13.32 22.09 11.17
N SER A 196 12.07 21.94 10.73
CA SER A 196 11.09 23.02 10.54
C SER A 196 10.35 23.44 11.81
N ILE A 197 10.49 22.71 12.93
CA ILE A 197 9.81 23.02 14.20
C ILE A 197 10.73 23.79 15.15
N THR A 198 12.06 23.70 14.96
CA THR A 198 13.02 24.46 15.74
C THR A 198 13.07 25.90 15.21
N PRO A 199 12.73 26.93 16.01
CA PRO A 199 12.99 28.30 15.60
C PRO A 199 14.49 28.46 15.42
N MET A 200 14.92 28.99 14.27
CA MET A 200 16.31 29.42 14.11
C MET A 200 16.62 30.43 15.23
N PRO A 201 17.74 30.29 15.96
CA PRO A 201 18.11 31.28 16.95
C PRO A 201 18.24 32.64 16.24
N SER A 202 17.53 33.63 16.76
CA SER A 202 17.62 35.02 16.32
C SER A 202 19.08 35.45 16.32
N GLN A 203 19.70 35.59 15.14
CA GLN A 203 20.94 36.34 15.03
C GLN A 203 20.59 37.82 15.17
N ARG A 204 20.83 38.36 16.37
CA ARG A 204 21.06 39.79 16.62
C ARG A 204 22.29 39.91 17.50
#